data_AF-A0A9X4BIM2-F1
#
_entry.id   AF-A0A9X4BIM2-F1
#
_cell.length_a   1.000
_cell.length_b   1.000
_cell.length_c   1.000
_cell.angle_alpha   90.00
_cell.angle_beta   90.00
_cell.angle_gamma   90.00
#
_symmetry.space_group_name_H-M   'P 1'
#
loop_
_entity.id
_entity.type
_entity.pdbx_description
1 polymer ?
#
loop_
_entity_poly.entity_id
_entity_poly.type
_entity_poly.pdbx_seq_one_letter_code
_entity_poly.pdbx_strand_id
1 'polypeptide(L)'
;MPVRLALAALLALSPAAGAFGAATTSEYLADMDANGDGKVSLGEYQDYLLAGFRAMDRNRNDILDLDEFPEGTVGPNTAPVTLKSRLRNLKAAFGRQDRNRDGVLDAKELGEPPG
;
A
#
# COMPACT_ATOMS: atom_id res chain seq x y z
N MET A 1 60.79 14.35 -28.41
CA MET A 1 60.51 15.41 -27.40
C MET A 1 59.25 16.15 -27.84
N PRO A 2 58.16 16.32 -27.06
CA PRO A 2 57.92 15.95 -25.66
C PRO A 2 56.65 15.09 -25.40
N VAL A 3 56.57 14.64 -24.15
CA VAL A 3 55.55 13.84 -23.46
C VAL A 3 54.39 14.70 -22.95
N ARG A 4 53.15 14.17 -22.90
CA ARG A 4 52.07 14.49 -21.92
C ARG A 4 51.17 13.23 -21.73
N LEU A 5 51.38 12.38 -20.72
CA LEU A 5 50.70 12.36 -19.40
C LEU A 5 49.19 12.68 -19.52
N ALA A 6 48.32 11.66 -19.60
CA ALA A 6 47.71 10.91 -18.50
C ALA A 6 46.36 11.51 -18.06
N LEU A 7 45.28 10.72 -18.13
CA LEU A 7 44.22 10.75 -17.12
C LEU A 7 43.40 9.47 -17.15
N ALA A 8 43.32 8.85 -15.98
CA ALA A 8 42.58 7.64 -15.68
C ALA A 8 41.07 7.84 -15.94
N ALA A 9 40.49 6.98 -16.77
CA ALA A 9 39.04 6.83 -16.84
C ALA A 9 38.61 5.96 -15.65
N LEU A 10 38.09 6.62 -14.60
CA LEU A 10 37.35 5.98 -13.53
C LEU A 10 36.17 5.21 -14.16
N LEU A 11 36.20 3.88 -14.07
CA LEU A 11 35.03 3.05 -14.34
C LEU A 11 33.98 3.41 -13.29
N ALA A 12 32.99 4.22 -13.67
CA ALA A 12 31.84 4.51 -12.85
C ALA A 12 31.07 3.19 -12.63
N LEU A 13 31.25 2.61 -11.45
CA LEU A 13 30.42 1.52 -10.96
C LEU A 13 29.04 2.12 -10.66
N SER A 14 28.14 2.06 -11.63
CA SER A 14 26.73 2.38 -11.42
C SER A 14 26.20 1.51 -10.28
N PRO A 15 25.60 2.07 -9.23
CA PRO A 15 24.74 1.26 -8.38
C PRO A 15 23.52 0.91 -9.23
N ALA A 16 23.43 -0.34 -9.65
CA ALA A 16 22.15 -0.93 -10.01
C ALA A 16 21.28 -0.89 -8.75
N ALA A 17 20.55 0.21 -8.57
CA ALA A 17 19.49 0.29 -7.59
C ALA A 17 18.49 -0.80 -7.96
N GLY A 18 18.42 -1.83 -7.12
CA GLY A 18 17.50 -2.94 -7.29
C GLY A 18 16.08 -2.40 -7.38
N ALA A 19 15.47 -2.57 -8.55
CA ALA A 19 14.04 -2.46 -8.73
C ALA A 19 13.38 -3.65 -8.02
N PHE A 20 13.20 -3.56 -6.71
CA PHE A 20 12.00 -4.14 -6.13
C PHE A 20 10.85 -3.30 -6.69
N GLY A 21 9.95 -3.94 -7.44
CA GLY A 21 8.80 -3.29 -8.07
C GLY A 21 7.93 -2.62 -7.02
N ALA A 22 8.24 -1.37 -6.69
CA ALA A 22 7.32 -0.46 -6.05
C ALA A 22 6.30 -0.13 -7.14
N ALA A 23 5.10 -0.72 -7.04
CA ALA A 23 3.98 -0.17 -7.77
C ALA A 23 3.99 1.34 -7.51
N THR A 24 4.06 2.14 -8.56
CA THR A 24 4.18 3.58 -8.37
C THR A 24 2.91 4.05 -7.68
N THR A 25 2.99 5.14 -6.92
CA THR A 25 1.82 5.70 -6.28
C THR A 25 0.66 5.97 -7.26
N SER A 26 0.97 6.20 -8.54
CA SER A 26 -0.02 6.33 -9.61
C SER A 26 -0.70 5.01 -9.99
N GLU A 27 0.01 3.87 -9.97
CA GLU A 27 -0.60 2.55 -10.19
C GLU A 27 -1.53 2.20 -9.03
N TYR A 28 -1.08 2.42 -7.80
CA TYR A 28 -1.90 2.17 -6.61
C TYR A 28 -3.14 3.08 -6.56
N LEU A 29 -3.01 4.34 -6.98
CA LEU A 29 -4.14 5.25 -7.14
C LEU A 29 -5.11 4.74 -8.21
N ALA A 30 -4.61 4.34 -9.38
CA ALA A 30 -5.45 3.84 -10.47
C ALA A 30 -6.25 2.58 -10.10
N ASP A 31 -5.67 1.71 -9.26
CA ASP A 31 -6.34 0.52 -8.77
C ASP A 31 -7.45 0.83 -7.75
N MET A 32 -7.34 1.95 -7.02
CA MET A 32 -8.29 2.38 -6.00
C MET A 32 -9.36 3.35 -6.50
N ASP A 33 -9.00 4.26 -7.40
CA ASP A 33 -9.87 5.30 -7.97
C ASP A 33 -10.87 4.68 -8.96
N ALA A 34 -11.93 4.10 -8.41
CA ALA A 34 -12.95 3.40 -9.19
C ALA A 34 -13.78 4.36 -10.06
N ASN A 35 -13.92 5.62 -9.66
CA ASN A 35 -14.75 6.60 -10.36
C ASN A 35 -13.96 7.44 -11.39
N GLY A 36 -12.62 7.47 -11.31
CA GLY A 36 -11.73 8.13 -12.25
C GLY A 36 -11.58 9.64 -12.03
N ASP A 37 -11.81 10.16 -10.82
CA ASP A 37 -11.69 11.59 -10.51
C ASP A 37 -10.26 12.02 -10.12
N GLY A 38 -9.32 11.08 -10.12
CA GLY A 38 -7.92 11.29 -9.78
C GLY A 38 -7.66 11.34 -8.27
N LYS A 39 -8.64 10.92 -7.45
CA LYS A 39 -8.57 10.88 -5.99
C LYS A 39 -9.23 9.60 -5.48
N VAL A 40 -9.06 9.33 -4.20
CA VAL A 40 -9.66 8.16 -3.56
C VAL A 40 -10.52 8.60 -2.38
N SER A 41 -11.82 8.37 -2.48
CA SER A 41 -12.75 8.57 -1.37
C SER A 41 -12.61 7.49 -0.29
N LEU A 42 -13.17 7.73 0.90
CA LEU A 42 -13.20 6.72 1.96
C LEU A 42 -13.89 5.41 1.51
N GLY A 43 -14.92 5.50 0.65
CA GLY A 43 -15.64 4.34 0.14
C GLY A 43 -14.75 3.49 -0.76
N GLU A 44 -14.09 4.12 -1.74
CA GLU A 44 -13.14 3.47 -2.64
C GLU A 44 -11.95 2.86 -1.89
N TYR A 45 -11.41 3.60 -0.93
CA TYR A 45 -10.33 3.11 -0.06
C TYR A 45 -10.76 1.86 0.72
N GLN A 46 -11.98 1.87 1.28
CA GLN A 46 -12.51 0.72 2.01
C GLN A 46 -12.79 -0.46 1.10
N ASP A 47 -13.42 -0.26 -0.05
CA ASP A 47 -13.78 -1.34 -0.96
C ASP A 47 -12.55 -2.03 -1.54
N TYR A 48 -11.52 -1.26 -1.93
CA TYR A 48 -10.26 -1.82 -2.40
C TYR A 48 -9.57 -2.65 -1.30
N LEU A 49 -9.39 -2.09 -0.10
CA LEU A 49 -8.68 -2.76 0.99
C LEU A 49 -9.48 -3.87 1.68
N LEU A 50 -10.81 -3.89 1.49
CA LEU A 50 -11.67 -4.99 1.92
C LEU A 50 -11.71 -6.15 0.92
N ALA A 51 -11.23 -5.99 -0.32
CA ALA A 51 -11.19 -7.08 -1.28
C ALA A 51 -10.44 -8.31 -0.71
N GLY A 52 -9.29 -8.09 -0.07
CA GLY A 52 -8.55 -9.15 0.61
C GLY A 52 -9.28 -9.74 1.82
N PHE A 53 -10.02 -8.94 2.58
CA PHE A 53 -10.86 -9.43 3.69
C PHE A 53 -11.95 -10.36 3.15
N ARG A 54 -12.69 -9.90 2.13
CA ARG A 54 -13.79 -10.65 1.49
C ARG A 54 -13.29 -11.94 0.81
N ALA A 55 -12.05 -11.95 0.32
CA ALA A 55 -11.44 -13.13 -0.25
C ALA A 55 -11.02 -14.19 0.80
N MET A 56 -10.74 -13.76 2.04
CA MET A 56 -10.39 -14.66 3.14
C MET A 56 -11.62 -15.15 3.92
N ASP A 57 -12.68 -14.34 4.02
CA ASP A 57 -13.94 -14.68 4.68
C ASP A 57 -14.72 -15.69 3.82
N ARG A 58 -14.35 -16.97 3.96
CA ARG A 58 -14.86 -18.07 3.14
C ARG A 58 -16.28 -18.41 3.51
N ASN A 59 -16.60 -18.32 4.80
CA ASN A 59 -17.94 -18.63 5.30
C ASN A 59 -18.92 -17.45 5.14
N ARG A 60 -18.40 -16.24 4.83
CA ARG A 60 -19.15 -14.99 4.61
C ARG A 60 -19.97 -14.57 5.84
N ASN A 61 -19.38 -14.68 7.02
CA ASN A 61 -20.01 -14.32 8.28
C ASN A 61 -19.58 -12.92 8.80
N ASP A 62 -18.85 -12.15 7.98
CA ASP A 62 -18.28 -10.84 8.32
C ASP A 62 -17.20 -10.89 9.41
N ILE A 63 -16.60 -12.05 9.65
CA ILE A 63 -15.54 -12.30 10.63
C ILE A 63 -14.49 -13.18 9.95
N LEU A 64 -13.22 -12.79 10.03
CA LEU A 64 -12.12 -13.68 9.73
C LEU A 64 -11.78 -14.49 10.97
N ASP A 65 -12.26 -15.73 10.98
CA ASP A 65 -11.94 -16.71 12.01
C ASP A 65 -10.50 -17.23 11.83
N LEU A 66 -9.93 -17.81 12.89
CA LEU A 66 -8.50 -18.20 12.88
C LEU A 66 -8.18 -19.24 11.80
N ASP A 67 -9.13 -20.10 11.47
CA ASP A 67 -9.01 -21.13 10.43
C ASP A 67 -9.16 -20.59 8.99
N GLU A 68 -9.57 -19.33 8.83
CA GLU A 68 -9.66 -18.66 7.54
C GLU A 68 -8.36 -17.97 7.13
N PHE A 69 -7.42 -17.81 8.08
CA PHE A 69 -6.09 -17.30 7.78
C PHE A 69 -5.22 -18.35 7.06
N PRO A 70 -4.29 -17.94 6.20
CA PRO A 70 -3.30 -18.83 5.64
C PRO A 70 -2.46 -19.50 6.74
N GLU A 71 -2.10 -20.77 6.53
CA GLU A 71 -1.23 -21.51 7.45
C GLU A 71 0.05 -20.73 7.76
N GLY A 72 0.45 -20.70 9.05
CA GLY A 72 1.60 -19.94 9.51
C GLY A 72 1.34 -18.45 9.82
N THR A 73 0.15 -17.93 9.52
CA THR A 73 -0.24 -16.54 9.88
C THR A 73 -0.74 -16.42 11.32
N VAL A 74 -1.31 -17.50 11.86
CA VAL A 74 -1.91 -17.54 13.21
C VAL A 74 -0.87 -17.91 14.25
N GLY A 75 -0.76 -17.10 15.30
CA GLY A 75 0.06 -17.35 16.47
C GLY A 75 -0.73 -17.23 17.78
N PRO A 76 -0.05 -17.32 18.93
CA PRO A 76 -0.70 -17.32 20.25
C PRO A 76 -1.55 -16.09 20.57
N ASN A 77 -1.30 -14.97 19.88
CA ASN A 77 -1.98 -13.70 20.10
C ASN A 77 -2.84 -13.26 18.91
N THR A 78 -3.07 -14.13 17.92
CA THR A 78 -3.96 -13.81 16.80
C THR A 78 -5.41 -13.93 17.28
N ALA A 79 -6.20 -12.91 16.95
CA ALA A 79 -7.63 -12.86 17.28
C ALA A 79 -8.47 -12.73 16.00
N PRO A 80 -9.72 -13.21 16.01
CA PRO A 80 -10.62 -13.00 14.89
C PRO A 80 -10.79 -11.53 14.52
N VAL A 81 -10.87 -11.25 13.22
CA VAL A 81 -11.00 -9.87 12.71
C VAL A 81 -12.38 -9.68 12.14
N THR A 82 -13.20 -8.85 12.76
CA THR A 82 -14.53 -8.51 12.24
C THR A 82 -14.46 -7.49 11.10
N LEU A 83 -15.39 -7.54 10.15
CA LEU A 83 -15.57 -6.52 9.12
C LEU A 83 -15.74 -5.13 9.75
N LYS A 84 -16.53 -5.06 10.84
CA LYS A 84 -16.79 -3.81 11.56
C LYS A 84 -15.51 -3.21 12.14
N SER A 85 -14.61 -4.00 12.71
CA SER A 85 -13.32 -3.50 13.23
C SER A 85 -12.38 -3.13 12.08
N ARG A 86 -12.37 -3.92 11.00
CA ARG A 86 -11.60 -3.62 9.79
C ARG A 86 -12.00 -2.27 9.18
N LEU A 87 -13.29 -2.02 8.99
CA LEU A 87 -13.82 -0.75 8.50
C LEU A 87 -13.43 0.45 9.38
N ARG A 88 -13.52 0.29 10.71
CA ARG A 88 -13.09 1.35 11.65
C ARG A 88 -11.60 1.65 11.53
N ASN A 89 -10.77 0.61 11.43
CA ASN A 89 -9.33 0.76 11.30
C ASN A 89 -8.95 1.42 9.96
N LEU A 90 -9.62 1.04 8.87
CA LEU A 90 -9.44 1.66 7.55
C LEU A 90 -9.85 3.13 7.58
N LYS A 91 -11.00 3.48 8.17
CA LYS A 91 -11.41 4.87 8.36
C LYS A 91 -10.39 5.68 9.16
N ALA A 92 -9.84 5.09 10.23
CA ALA A 92 -8.82 5.75 11.03
C ALA A 92 -7.51 5.93 10.25
N ALA A 93 -7.10 4.94 9.45
CA ALA A 93 -5.92 5.04 8.58
C ALA A 93 -6.09 6.12 7.51
N PHE A 94 -7.23 6.11 6.82
CA PHE A 94 -7.62 7.13 5.86
C PHE A 94 -7.49 8.54 6.46
N GLY A 95 -8.08 8.79 7.62
CA GLY A 95 -8.02 10.11 8.26
C GLY A 95 -6.62 10.52 8.76
N ARG A 96 -5.66 9.60 8.91
CA ARG A 96 -4.26 9.95 9.19
C ARG A 96 -3.49 10.31 7.92
N GLN A 97 -3.94 9.79 6.78
CA GLN A 97 -3.34 9.96 5.47
C GLN A 97 -3.91 11.19 4.74
N ASP A 98 -5.18 11.52 4.98
CA ASP A 98 -5.84 12.76 4.55
C ASP A 98 -5.26 13.94 5.35
N ARG A 99 -4.17 14.52 4.84
CA ARG A 99 -3.38 15.53 5.55
C ARG A 99 -4.05 16.88 5.46
N ASN A 100 -4.61 17.18 4.30
CA ASN A 100 -5.26 18.46 4.05
C ASN A 100 -6.71 18.50 4.61
N ARG A 101 -7.27 17.34 4.99
CA ARG A 101 -8.63 17.14 5.53
C ARG A 101 -9.72 17.52 4.56
N ASP A 102 -9.52 17.25 3.27
CA ASP A 102 -10.51 17.49 2.21
C ASP A 102 -11.46 16.30 2.02
N GLY A 103 -11.25 15.19 2.73
CA GLY A 103 -12.12 14.02 2.73
C GLY A 103 -11.82 13.02 1.60
N VAL A 104 -10.73 13.21 0.88
CA VAL A 104 -10.23 12.36 -0.21
C VAL A 104 -8.72 12.19 -0.07
N LEU A 105 -8.15 11.15 -0.69
CA LEU A 105 -6.69 10.99 -0.77
C LEU A 105 -6.24 11.25 -2.20
N ASP A 106 -5.35 12.21 -2.39
CA ASP A 106 -4.68 12.40 -3.67
C ASP A 106 -3.46 11.48 -3.83
N ALA A 107 -2.83 11.51 -5.00
CA ALA A 107 -1.62 10.73 -5.27
C ALA A 107 -0.51 11.00 -4.26
N LYS A 108 -0.32 12.25 -3.81
CA LYS A 108 0.74 12.56 -2.86
C LYS A 108 0.43 11.92 -1.51
N GLU A 109 -0.81 12.02 -1.04
CA GLU A 109 -1.26 11.45 0.23
C GLU A 109 -1.23 9.92 0.20
N LEU A 110 -1.62 9.27 -0.90
CA LEU A 110 -1.52 7.81 -1.06
C LEU A 110 -0.08 7.28 -1.00
N GLY A 111 0.89 8.08 -1.48
CA GLY A 111 2.30 7.72 -1.47
C GLY A 111 2.98 7.87 -0.11
N GLU A 112 2.35 8.55 0.84
CA GLU A 112 2.87 8.69 2.20
C GLU A 112 2.41 7.49 3.06
N PRO A 113 3.33 6.81 3.76
CA PRO A 113 2.93 5.74 4.68
C PRO A 113 2.01 6.31 5.77
N PRO A 114 1.02 5.53 6.24
CA PRO A 114 0.14 5.96 7.32
C PRO A 114 0.97 6.12 8.60
N GLY A 115 1.24 7.39 8.95
CA GLY A 115 1.93 7.76 10.19
C GLY A 115 1.07 7.62 11.45
#